data_AF-A0A9D9BSN1-F1
#
_entry.id   AF-A0A9D9BSN1-F1
#
_cell.length_a   1.000
_cell.length_b   1.000
_cell.length_c   1.000
_cell.angle_alpha   90.00
_cell.angle_beta   90.00
_cell.angle_gamma   90.00
#
_symmetry.space_group_name_H-M   'P 1'
#
loop_
_entity.id
_entity.type
_entity.pdbx_description
1 polymer ?
#
loop_
_entity_poly.entity_id
_entity_poly.type
_entity_poly.pdbx_seq_one_letter_code
_entity_poly.pdbx_strand_id
1 'polypeptide(L)'
;MEETHASQKMAEIDLLNNLEKISSLIPNRILKLEGFIYSNKDKEHLEIIIFKGFSSSTTHPIEIDLEKKVIGFNYVLTNFKLYKSPLTETKEDFIRENQNPVYFLNHKNWI
;
A
#
# COMPACT_ATOMS: atom_id res chain seq x y z
N MET A 1 12.83 19.10 16.85
CA MET A 1 13.08 17.92 16.00
C MET A 1 11.79 17.65 15.25
N GLU A 2 11.58 18.34 14.12
CA GLU A 2 10.33 18.30 13.33
C GLU A 2 10.61 17.80 11.89
N GLU A 3 11.89 17.73 11.51
CA GLU A 3 12.35 17.45 10.14
C GLU A 3 12.27 15.96 9.76
N THR A 4 12.17 15.05 10.74
CA THR A 4 12.13 13.60 10.49
C THR A 4 10.76 13.09 10.03
N HIS A 5 9.66 13.67 10.52
CA HIS A 5 8.31 13.18 10.21
C HIS A 5 7.85 13.54 8.78
N ALA A 6 8.23 14.72 8.28
CA ALA A 6 7.89 15.14 6.92
C ALA A 6 8.62 14.30 5.85
N SER A 7 9.89 13.97 6.10
CA SER A 7 10.71 13.15 5.19
C SER A 7 10.18 11.72 5.07
N GLN A 8 9.78 11.10 6.18
CA GLN A 8 9.18 9.76 6.19
C GLN A 8 7.86 9.74 5.41
N LYS A 9 6.99 10.72 5.65
CA LYS A 9 5.71 10.85 4.94
C LYS A 9 5.88 11.02 3.43
N MET A 10 6.87 11.79 2.98
CA MET A 10 7.19 11.93 1.55
C MET A 10 7.70 10.63 0.93
N ALA A 11 8.55 9.87 1.65
CA ALA A 11 9.05 8.58 1.18
C ALA A 11 7.92 7.53 1.06
N GLU A 12 6.96 7.53 1.97
CA GLU A 12 5.81 6.63 1.94
C GLU A 12 4.82 6.99 0.81
N ILE A 13 4.61 8.28 0.56
CA ILE A 13 3.81 8.74 -0.60
C ILE A 13 4.50 8.33 -1.91
N ASP A 14 5.83 8.46 -1.99
CA ASP A 14 6.59 8.04 -3.17
C ASP A 14 6.50 6.51 -3.38
N LEU A 15 6.57 5.74 -2.30
CA LEU A 15 6.37 4.30 -2.33
C LEU A 15 5.01 3.92 -2.94
N LEU A 16 3.91 4.50 -2.44
CA LEU A 16 2.57 4.16 -2.94
C LEU A 16 2.40 4.51 -4.42
N ASN A 17 2.84 5.71 -4.82
CA ASN A 17 2.81 6.14 -6.22
C ASN A 17 3.62 5.21 -7.14
N ASN A 18 4.79 4.74 -6.68
CA ASN A 18 5.60 3.82 -7.47
C ASN A 18 4.94 2.44 -7.57
N LEU A 19 4.35 1.92 -6.50
CA LEU A 19 3.60 0.66 -6.54
C LEU A 19 2.37 0.74 -7.46
N GLU A 20 1.66 1.87 -7.47
CA GLU A 20 0.57 2.14 -8.42
C GLU A 20 1.07 2.11 -9.86
N LYS A 21 2.18 2.81 -10.18
CA LYS A 21 2.76 2.77 -11.53
C LYS A 21 3.06 1.33 -11.97
N ILE A 22 3.66 0.52 -11.10
CA ILE A 22 3.94 -0.89 -11.41
C ILE A 22 2.64 -1.67 -11.64
N SER A 23 1.64 -1.47 -10.77
CA SER A 23 0.34 -2.12 -10.87
C SER A 23 -0.40 -1.77 -12.18
N SER A 24 -0.23 -0.55 -12.69
CA SER A 24 -0.82 -0.14 -13.98
C SER A 24 -0.24 -0.92 -15.16
N LEU A 25 1.02 -1.37 -15.06
CA LEU A 25 1.69 -2.17 -16.09
C LEU A 25 1.34 -3.66 -15.99
N ILE A 26 0.87 -4.12 -14.83
CA ILE A 26 0.59 -5.53 -14.54
C ILE A 26 -0.86 -5.67 -14.04
N PRO A 27 -1.86 -5.49 -14.93
CA PRO A 27 -3.27 -5.36 -14.54
C PRO A 27 -3.93 -6.68 -14.08
N ASN A 28 -3.20 -7.80 -14.15
CA ASN A 28 -3.63 -9.13 -13.68
C ASN A 28 -3.08 -9.46 -12.28
N ARG A 29 -2.63 -8.45 -11.54
CA ARG A 29 -2.11 -8.56 -10.18
C ARG A 29 -2.77 -7.55 -9.26
N ILE A 30 -2.96 -7.95 -8.02
CA ILE A 30 -3.45 -7.10 -6.94
C ILE A 30 -2.40 -7.13 -5.85
N LEU A 31 -1.92 -5.96 -5.42
CA LEU A 31 -1.02 -5.86 -4.27
C LEU A 31 -1.83 -5.36 -3.08
N LYS A 32 -1.83 -6.14 -2.00
CA LYS A 32 -2.46 -5.82 -0.74
C LYS A 32 -1.40 -5.44 0.27
N LEU A 33 -1.53 -4.27 0.87
CA LEU A 33 -0.64 -3.73 1.87
C LEU A 33 -1.39 -3.76 3.20
N GLU A 34 -0.81 -4.43 4.18
CA GLU A 34 -1.38 -4.55 5.53
C GLU A 34 -0.46 -3.84 6.52
N GLY A 35 -1.08 -3.16 7.47
CA GLY A 35 -0.39 -2.30 8.39
C GLY A 35 -1.30 -1.81 9.49
N PHE A 36 -0.89 -0.71 10.11
CA PHE A 36 -1.66 -0.10 11.18
C PHE A 36 -1.58 1.42 11.13
N ILE A 37 -2.65 2.07 11.54
CA ILE A 37 -2.71 3.51 11.81
C ILE A 37 -2.63 3.72 13.32
N TYR A 38 -1.82 4.69 13.73
CA TYR A 38 -1.78 5.20 15.10
C TYR A 38 -2.65 6.45 15.18
N SER A 39 -3.79 6.35 15.86
CA SER A 39 -4.71 7.46 16.08
C SER A 39 -4.82 7.72 17.57
N ASN A 40 -4.24 8.82 18.05
CA ASN A 40 -4.24 9.37 19.42
C ASN A 40 -3.91 8.43 20.59
N LYS A 41 -4.49 7.22 20.69
CA LYS A 41 -4.19 6.13 21.64
C LYS A 41 -4.46 4.72 21.10
N ASP A 42 -5.10 4.56 19.94
CA ASP A 42 -5.50 3.27 19.40
C ASP A 42 -4.66 2.90 18.16
N LYS A 43 -4.45 1.60 18.01
CA LYS A 43 -3.77 0.99 16.86
C LYS A 43 -4.82 0.31 16.00
N GLU A 44 -5.17 0.96 14.89
CA GLU A 44 -6.21 0.49 13.98
C GLU A 44 -5.58 -0.26 12.81
N HIS A 45 -6.22 -1.34 12.34
CA HIS A 45 -5.71 -2.11 11.21
C HIS A 45 -5.89 -1.33 9.91
N LEU A 46 -4.80 -1.12 9.18
CA LEU A 46 -4.79 -0.48 7.87
C LEU A 46 -4.63 -1.54 6.80
N GLU A 47 -5.50 -1.47 5.80
CA GLU A 47 -5.42 -2.29 4.61
C GLU A 47 -5.60 -1.41 3.37
N ILE A 48 -4.61 -1.47 2.47
CA ILE A 48 -4.61 -0.75 1.19
C ILE A 48 -4.49 -1.79 0.07
N ILE A 49 -5.38 -1.72 -0.91
CA ILE A 49 -5.37 -2.53 -2.10
C ILE A 49 -4.91 -1.67 -3.27
N ILE A 50 -3.87 -2.11 -3.98
CA ILE A 50 -3.39 -1.49 -5.22
C ILE A 50 -3.76 -2.40 -6.39
N PHE A 51 -4.50 -1.83 -7.34
CA PHE A 51 -4.96 -2.54 -8.52
C PHE A 51 -5.08 -1.60 -9.72
N LYS A 52 -4.49 -1.99 -10.86
CA LYS A 52 -4.55 -1.26 -12.13
C LYS A 52 -4.15 0.23 -12.01
N GLY A 53 -3.19 0.53 -11.14
CA GLY A 53 -2.71 1.91 -10.94
C GLY A 53 -3.53 2.75 -9.98
N PHE A 54 -4.48 2.16 -9.27
CA PHE A 54 -5.23 2.83 -8.22
C PHE A 54 -4.97 2.13 -6.89
N SER A 55 -4.74 2.91 -5.84
CA SER A 55 -4.81 2.43 -4.46
C SER A 55 -6.15 2.79 -3.84
N SER A 56 -6.67 1.88 -3.02
CA SER A 56 -7.90 2.07 -2.25
C SER A 56 -7.76 1.42 -0.89
N SER A 57 -8.33 2.06 0.12
CA SER A 57 -8.37 1.52 1.48
C SER A 57 -9.67 0.81 1.74
N THR A 58 -9.61 -0.34 2.39
CA THR A 58 -10.81 -1.09 2.78
C THR A 58 -11.25 -0.80 4.20
N THR A 59 -10.40 -0.16 5.01
CA THR A 59 -10.59 -0.01 6.47
C THR A 59 -10.83 1.43 6.91
N HIS A 60 -10.30 2.39 6.16
CA HIS A 60 -10.37 3.81 6.49
C HIS A 60 -10.59 4.62 5.21
N PRO A 61 -11.36 5.71 5.21
CA PRO A 61 -11.36 6.62 4.07
C PRO A 61 -9.96 7.21 3.90
N ILE A 62 -9.19 6.70 2.95
CA ILE A 62 -7.96 7.36 2.54
C ILE A 62 -8.38 8.41 1.51
N GLU A 63 -8.57 9.65 1.97
CA GLU A 63 -8.57 10.80 1.07
C GLU A 63 -7.14 10.96 0.53
N ILE A 64 -6.83 10.27 -0.57
CA ILE A 64 -5.66 10.57 -1.42
C ILE A 64 -6.06 11.77 -2.29
N ASP A 65 -6.31 12.90 -1.63
CA ASP A 65 -6.59 14.13 -2.32
C ASP A 65 -5.23 14.69 -2.81
N LEU A 66 -5.09 14.80 -4.13
CA LEU A 66 -3.83 15.23 -4.78
C LEU A 66 -3.38 16.62 -4.32
N GLU A 67 -4.30 17.44 -3.78
CA GLU A 67 -4.08 18.78 -3.26
C GLU A 67 -3.94 18.80 -1.73
N LYS A 68 -4.60 17.89 -1.01
CA LYS A 68 -4.41 17.66 0.43
C LYS A 68 -3.75 16.30 0.67
N LYS A 69 -2.44 16.21 0.43
CA LYS A 69 -1.58 15.08 0.87
C LYS A 69 -1.43 15.05 2.40
N VAL A 70 -2.54 14.93 3.11
CA VAL A 70 -2.59 14.81 4.56
C VAL A 70 -2.94 13.36 4.86
N ILE A 71 -1.93 12.50 4.83
CA ILE A 71 -1.97 11.34 5.72
C ILE A 71 -1.86 11.95 7.13
N GLY A 72 -2.98 12.37 7.71
CA GLY A 72 -3.03 12.98 9.05
C GLY A 72 -2.68 11.98 10.15
N PHE A 73 -2.48 10.72 9.75
CA PHE A 73 -2.24 9.57 10.59
C PHE A 73 -0.82 9.06 10.37
N ASN A 74 -0.11 8.78 11.46
CA ASN A 74 1.08 7.95 11.37
C ASN A 74 0.62 6.52 11.07
N TYR A 75 0.86 6.01 9.86
CA TYR A 75 0.68 4.59 9.56
C TYR A 75 2.01 3.87 9.47
N VAL A 76 1.97 2.56 9.64
CA VAL A 76 3.10 1.65 9.44
C VAL A 76 2.61 0.48 8.60
N LEU A 77 3.21 0.32 7.42
CA LEU A 77 3.00 -0.84 6.57
C LEU A 77 3.92 -1.97 7.04
N THR A 78 3.36 -3.16 7.24
CA THR A 78 4.07 -4.29 7.85
C THR A 78 4.13 -5.51 6.95
N ASN A 79 3.18 -5.67 6.04
CA ASN A 79 3.15 -6.79 5.13
C ASN A 79 2.61 -6.38 3.76
N PHE A 80 3.17 -6.99 2.72
CA PHE A 80 2.81 -6.75 1.34
C PHE A 80 2.54 -8.09 0.70
N LYS A 81 1.31 -8.32 0.26
CA LYS A 81 0.83 -9.59 -0.29
C LYS A 81 0.40 -9.38 -1.73
N LEU A 82 0.97 -10.16 -2.63
CA LEU A 82 0.65 -10.14 -4.04
C LEU A 82 -0.33 -11.26 -4.36
N TYR A 83 -1.38 -10.90 -5.09
CA TYR A 83 -2.43 -11.79 -5.54
C TYR A 83 -2.60 -11.72 -7.05
N LYS A 84 -3.16 -12.79 -7.62
CA LYS A 84 -3.71 -12.80 -8.97
C LYS A 84 -5.03 -12.03 -8.98
N SER A 85 -5.30 -11.35 -10.11
CA SER A 85 -6.58 -10.69 -10.36
C SER A 85 -7.41 -11.48 -11.39
N PRO A 86 -8.75 -11.52 -11.26
CA PRO A 86 -9.55 -10.99 -10.15
C PRO A 86 -9.28 -11.76 -8.84
N LEU A 87 -9.42 -11.08 -7.69
CA LEU A 87 -9.44 -11.76 -6.39
C LEU A 87 -10.70 -12.64 -6.35
N THR A 88 -10.52 -13.94 -6.52
CA THR A 88 -11.56 -14.93 -6.26
C THR A 88 -11.48 -15.32 -4.79
N GLU A 89 -12.60 -15.69 -4.17
CA GLU A 89 -12.65 -16.04 -2.73
C GLU A 89 -11.84 -17.32 -2.37
N THR A 90 -11.09 -17.88 -3.32
CA THR A 90 -10.23 -19.04 -3.12
C THR A 90 -8.81 -18.63 -2.72
N LYS A 91 -8.19 -19.43 -1.85
CA LYS A 91 -6.79 -19.28 -1.41
C LYS A 91 -5.75 -19.35 -2.55
N GLU A 92 -6.18 -19.71 -3.76
CA GLU A 92 -5.30 -19.98 -4.91
C GLU A 92 -4.79 -18.72 -5.61
N ASP A 93 -5.34 -17.55 -5.30
CA ASP A 93 -4.87 -16.30 -5.89
C ASP A 93 -3.63 -15.74 -5.20
N PHE A 94 -3.21 -16.26 -4.04
CA PHE A 94 -2.00 -15.80 -3.36
C PHE A 94 -0.75 -16.21 -4.14
N ILE A 95 0.08 -15.23 -4.48
CA ILE A 95 1.33 -15.45 -5.22
C ILE A 95 2.51 -15.44 -4.25
N ARG A 96 2.62 -14.41 -3.41
CA ARG A 96 3.69 -14.26 -2.42
C ARG A 96 3.42 -13.12 -1.46
N GLU A 97 4.16 -13.10 -0.37
CA GLU A 97 4.24 -11.96 0.53
C GLU A 97 5.69 -11.58 0.83
N ASN A 98 5.90 -10.32 1.17
CA ASN A 98 7.17 -9.82 1.67
C ASN A 98 6.92 -8.65 2.64
N GLN A 99 7.70 -8.58 3.71
CA GLN A 99 7.62 -7.46 4.66
C GLN A 99 8.36 -6.21 4.15
N ASN A 100 9.29 -6.39 3.20
CA ASN A 100 10.06 -5.30 2.64
C ASN A 100 9.32 -4.65 1.44
N PRO A 101 8.88 -3.38 1.54
CA PRO A 101 8.22 -2.69 0.43
C PRO A 101 9.07 -2.60 -0.84
N VAL A 102 10.39 -2.45 -0.69
CA VAL A 102 11.34 -2.33 -1.81
C VAL A 102 11.35 -3.59 -2.67
N TYR A 103 11.00 -4.74 -2.10
CA TYR A 103 10.84 -5.98 -2.85
C TYR A 103 9.82 -5.82 -3.99
N PHE A 104 8.70 -5.16 -3.72
CA PHE A 104 7.64 -4.94 -4.71
C PHE A 104 7.89 -3.72 -5.61
N LEU A 105 8.97 -2.96 -5.41
CA LEU A 105 9.38 -1.94 -6.38
C LEU A 105 10.02 -2.54 -7.64
N ASN A 106 10.43 -3.81 -7.59
CA ASN A 106 10.95 -4.52 -8.75
C ASN A 106 9.82 -5.23 -9.50
N HIS A 107 9.60 -4.86 -10.77
CA HIS A 107 8.55 -5.44 -11.60
C HIS A 107 8.65 -6.96 -11.74
N LYS A 108 9.87 -7.53 -11.70
CA LYS A 108 10.09 -8.97 -11.79
C LYS A 108 9.47 -9.75 -10.63
N ASN A 109 9.26 -9.09 -9.49
CA ASN A 109 8.66 -9.70 -8.32
C ASN A 109 7.13 -9.73 -8.36
N TRP A 110 6.52 -9.15 -9.40
CA TRP A 110 5.08 -9.17 -9.65
C TRP A 110 4.64 -10.24 -10.65
N ILE A 111 5.58 -10.80 -11.42
CA ILE A 111 5.31 -11.76 -12.51
C ILE A 111 5.18 -13.16 -11.93
#